data_AF-N1PB29-F1
#
_entry.id   AF-N1PB29-F1
#
_cell.length_a   1.000
_cell.length_b   1.000
_cell.length_c   1.000
_cell.angle_alpha   90.00
_cell.angle_beta   90.00
_cell.angle_gamma   90.00
#
_symmetry.space_group_name_H-M   'P 1'
#
loop_
_entity.id
_entity.type
_entity.pdbx_description
1 polymer ?
#
loop_
_entity_poly.entity_id
_entity_poly.type
_entity_poly.pdbx_seq_one_letter_code
_entity_poly.pdbx_strand_id
1 'polypeptide(L)'
;MVDIATATLLYSHDDKCQAKPAVAATLQLQEEFAVDAYIGLPCSEGSLDAGKIIAYWDLPFISYSSSAPGLQNKTIYNTLVRMISPFNLLAQAMLEVVNYYHWTRILIVRGFDEDNYCTYAETAINEVFYKNNVSLQSLEAVERDIPNSLIEEWLLRIKREARTAVYVKRVLAINQL
;
A
#
# COMPACT_ATOMS: atom_id res chain seq x y z
N MET A 1 -15.21 -33.61 -23.66
CA MET A 1 -15.24 -32.61 -24.74
C MET A 1 -15.82 -31.35 -24.10
N VAL A 2 -14.95 -30.46 -23.61
CA VAL A 2 -15.34 -29.21 -22.95
C VAL A 2 -15.41 -28.17 -24.05
N ASP A 3 -16.59 -27.61 -24.27
CA ASP A 3 -16.86 -26.68 -25.36
C ASP A 3 -16.14 -25.36 -25.10
N ILE A 4 -15.33 -24.92 -26.05
CA ILE A 4 -14.46 -23.75 -25.97
C ILE A 4 -15.26 -22.53 -26.45
N ALA A 5 -16.20 -22.09 -25.63
CA ALA A 5 -16.88 -20.79 -25.79
C ALA A 5 -17.53 -20.31 -24.49
N THR A 6 -16.86 -20.46 -23.34
CA THR A 6 -17.27 -19.72 -22.13
C THR A 6 -16.82 -18.27 -22.29
N ALA A 7 -17.75 -17.39 -22.67
CA ALA A 7 -17.53 -15.96 -22.64
C ALA A 7 -17.16 -15.53 -21.21
N THR A 8 -15.98 -14.95 -21.02
CA THR A 8 -15.63 -14.30 -19.75
C THR A 8 -16.48 -13.04 -19.61
N LEU A 9 -17.41 -13.06 -18.67
CA LEU A 9 -18.21 -11.89 -18.31
C LEU A 9 -17.47 -11.08 -17.24
N LEU A 10 -17.33 -9.77 -17.46
CA LEU A 10 -16.70 -8.85 -16.54
C LEU A 10 -17.73 -7.88 -15.97
N TYR A 11 -17.81 -7.84 -14.65
CA TYR A 11 -18.65 -6.91 -13.89
C TYR A 11 -17.73 -6.01 -13.06
N SER A 12 -18.08 -4.73 -12.94
CA SER A 12 -17.24 -3.74 -12.26
C SER A 12 -18.05 -2.84 -11.37
N HIS A 13 -17.56 -2.61 -10.15
CA HIS A 13 -18.06 -1.60 -9.22
C HIS A 13 -16.90 -0.72 -8.76
N ASP A 14 -17.19 0.55 -8.46
CA ASP A 14 -16.21 1.49 -7.95
C ASP A 14 -16.08 1.36 -6.43
N ASP A 15 -14.90 0.95 -5.96
CA ASP A 15 -14.57 0.76 -4.54
C ASP A 15 -14.24 2.08 -3.81
N LYS A 16 -14.16 3.19 -4.56
CA LYS A 16 -13.79 4.53 -4.10
C LYS A 16 -12.50 4.57 -3.28
N CYS A 17 -11.63 3.56 -3.41
CA CYS A 17 -10.42 3.42 -2.61
C CYS A 17 -10.69 3.46 -1.09
N GLN A 18 -11.88 3.03 -0.65
CA GLN A 18 -12.34 3.14 0.74
C GLN A 18 -12.91 1.79 1.22
N ALA A 19 -12.76 1.52 2.52
CA ALA A 19 -13.22 0.26 3.11
C ALA A 19 -14.72 -0.01 2.88
N LYS A 20 -15.59 0.97 3.20
CA LYS A 20 -17.05 0.78 3.13
C LYS A 20 -17.56 0.53 1.70
N PRO A 21 -17.22 1.35 0.68
CA PRO A 21 -17.67 1.11 -0.68
C PRO A 21 -17.05 -0.17 -1.27
N ALA A 22 -15.80 -0.51 -0.93
CA ALA A 22 -15.18 -1.77 -1.35
C ALA A 22 -15.96 -3.00 -0.87
N VAL A 23 -16.35 -3.02 0.40
CA VAL A 23 -17.18 -4.10 0.98
C VAL A 23 -18.54 -4.15 0.29
N ALA A 24 -19.20 -3.01 0.11
CA ALA A 24 -20.51 -2.95 -0.55
C ALA A 24 -20.44 -3.48 -2.00
N ALA A 25 -19.46 -3.04 -2.77
CA ALA A 25 -19.20 -3.50 -4.14
C ALA A 25 -18.95 -5.01 -4.21
N THR A 26 -18.16 -5.53 -3.26
CA THR A 26 -17.85 -6.97 -3.17
C THR A 26 -19.10 -7.80 -2.93
N LEU A 27 -19.96 -7.37 -2.02
CA LEU A 27 -21.25 -8.01 -1.73
C LEU A 27 -22.19 -7.95 -2.93
N GLN A 28 -22.36 -6.78 -3.55
CA GLN A 28 -23.22 -6.60 -4.73
C GLN A 28 -22.80 -7.49 -5.89
N LEU A 29 -21.50 -7.56 -6.19
CA LEU A 29 -20.99 -8.45 -7.23
C LEU A 29 -21.33 -9.92 -6.97
N GLN A 30 -21.24 -10.36 -5.71
CA GLN A 30 -21.58 -11.74 -5.35
C GLN A 30 -23.09 -12.00 -5.41
N GLU A 31 -23.90 -11.08 -4.88
CA GLU A 31 -25.34 -11.22 -4.79
C GLU A 31 -26.02 -11.17 -6.17
N GLU A 32 -25.56 -10.28 -7.05
CA GLU A 32 -26.19 -10.05 -8.36
C GLU A 32 -25.69 -11.02 -9.43
N PHE A 33 -24.39 -11.37 -9.40
CA PHE A 33 -23.74 -12.09 -10.50
C PHE A 33 -23.09 -13.41 -10.10
N ALA A 34 -23.00 -13.72 -8.79
CA ALA A 34 -22.32 -14.92 -8.29
C ALA A 34 -20.94 -15.12 -8.92
N VAL A 35 -20.10 -14.09 -8.86
CA VAL A 35 -18.79 -14.07 -9.52
C VAL A 35 -17.87 -15.21 -9.05
N ASP A 36 -17.07 -15.74 -9.98
CA ASP A 36 -16.13 -16.83 -9.69
C ASP A 36 -14.78 -16.34 -9.13
N ALA A 37 -14.46 -15.06 -9.30
CA ALA A 37 -13.19 -14.47 -8.85
C ALA A 37 -13.29 -12.94 -8.76
N TYR A 38 -12.42 -12.37 -7.93
CA TYR A 38 -12.26 -10.93 -7.77
C TYR A 38 -10.90 -10.49 -8.33
N ILE A 39 -10.93 -9.58 -9.30
CA ILE A 39 -9.74 -8.88 -9.79
C ILE A 39 -9.84 -7.43 -9.32
N GLY A 40 -8.79 -6.97 -8.64
CA GLY A 40 -8.72 -5.62 -8.12
C GLY A 40 -8.74 -5.55 -6.61
N LEU A 41 -9.54 -4.59 -6.13
CA LEU A 41 -9.23 -3.64 -5.07
C LEU A 41 -7.77 -3.15 -5.15
N PRO A 42 -7.53 -2.04 -5.85
CA PRO A 42 -6.20 -1.44 -5.94
C PRO A 42 -5.68 -0.95 -4.58
N CYS A 43 -6.58 -0.35 -3.80
CA CYS A 43 -6.21 0.30 -2.58
C CYS A 43 -6.13 -0.69 -1.43
N SER A 44 -5.13 -0.50 -0.56
CA SER A 44 -4.94 -1.40 0.57
C SER A 44 -6.08 -1.29 1.57
N GLU A 45 -6.63 -0.07 1.76
CA GLU A 45 -7.77 0.19 2.64
C GLU A 45 -8.97 -0.70 2.31
N GLY A 46 -9.41 -0.71 1.03
CA GLY A 46 -10.49 -1.58 0.58
C GLY A 46 -10.14 -3.07 0.66
N SER A 47 -8.92 -3.43 0.24
CA SER A 47 -8.45 -4.83 0.21
C SER A 47 -8.43 -5.48 1.60
N LEU A 48 -8.10 -4.71 2.65
CA LEU A 48 -8.01 -5.23 4.01
C LEU A 48 -9.37 -5.74 4.53
N ASP A 49 -10.46 -5.09 4.16
CA ASP A 49 -11.79 -5.45 4.66
C ASP A 49 -12.56 -6.37 3.72
N ALA A 50 -12.67 -5.99 2.45
CA ALA A 50 -13.35 -6.84 1.46
C ALA A 50 -12.60 -8.17 1.22
N GLY A 51 -11.27 -8.18 1.30
CA GLY A 51 -10.48 -9.40 1.17
C GLY A 51 -10.80 -10.47 2.21
N LYS A 52 -11.30 -10.10 3.40
CA LYS A 52 -11.76 -11.07 4.43
C LYS A 52 -13.04 -11.78 3.98
N ILE A 53 -13.95 -11.05 3.33
CA ILE A 53 -15.23 -11.57 2.83
C ILE A 53 -14.96 -12.49 1.64
N ILE A 54 -14.08 -12.08 0.73
CA ILE A 54 -13.71 -12.89 -0.44
C ILE A 54 -13.04 -14.20 0.01
N ALA A 55 -12.14 -14.13 1.00
CA ALA A 55 -11.53 -15.31 1.61
C ALA A 55 -12.54 -16.22 2.32
N TYR A 56 -13.56 -15.65 2.97
CA TYR A 56 -14.65 -16.43 3.59
C TYR A 56 -15.43 -17.25 2.56
N TRP A 57 -15.62 -16.74 1.36
CA TRP A 57 -16.25 -17.48 0.26
C TRP A 57 -15.31 -18.43 -0.49
N ASP A 58 -14.04 -18.51 -0.10
CA ASP A 58 -13.00 -19.31 -0.77
C ASP A 58 -12.86 -18.96 -2.27
N LEU A 59 -13.10 -17.69 -2.62
CA LEU A 59 -12.98 -17.22 -4.00
C LEU A 59 -11.60 -16.60 -4.27
N PRO A 60 -10.99 -16.82 -5.44
CA PRO A 60 -9.73 -16.20 -5.82
C PRO A 60 -9.82 -14.66 -5.78
N PHE A 61 -8.82 -14.03 -5.15
CA PHE A 61 -8.71 -12.58 -5.07
C PHE A 61 -7.35 -12.12 -5.59
N ILE A 62 -7.33 -11.41 -6.70
CA ILE A 62 -6.09 -10.92 -7.34
C ILE A 62 -6.04 -9.40 -7.23
N SER A 63 -5.26 -8.87 -6.30
CA SER A 63 -5.04 -7.42 -6.18
C SER A 63 -3.81 -6.98 -6.96
N TYR A 64 -4.00 -5.98 -7.83
CA TYR A 64 -2.93 -5.49 -8.69
C TYR A 64 -2.04 -4.41 -8.05
N SER A 65 -2.47 -3.76 -6.96
CA SER A 65 -1.67 -2.68 -6.36
C SER A 65 -1.70 -2.54 -4.83
N SER A 66 -2.44 -3.40 -4.10
CA SER A 66 -2.46 -3.30 -2.65
C SER A 66 -1.12 -3.75 -2.03
N SER A 67 -0.57 -2.93 -1.14
CA SER A 67 0.79 -3.10 -0.60
C SER A 67 0.86 -3.07 0.93
N ALA A 68 -0.27 -2.90 1.63
CA ALA A 68 -0.28 -2.93 3.09
C ALA A 68 0.32 -4.24 3.63
N PRO A 69 1.22 -4.17 4.63
CA PRO A 69 1.80 -5.36 5.24
C PRO A 69 0.76 -6.32 5.83
N GLY A 70 -0.37 -5.81 6.33
CA GLY A 70 -1.43 -6.62 6.95
C GLY A 70 -2.01 -7.71 6.04
N LEU A 71 -2.00 -7.49 4.72
CA LEU A 71 -2.50 -8.43 3.70
C LEU A 71 -1.66 -9.70 3.56
N GLN A 72 -0.50 -9.79 4.20
CA GLN A 72 0.36 -10.99 4.15
C GLN A 72 -0.16 -12.14 5.01
N ASN A 73 -1.10 -11.90 5.93
CA ASN A 73 -1.58 -12.93 6.84
C ASN A 73 -2.43 -13.98 6.10
N LYS A 74 -1.81 -15.12 5.78
CA LYS A 74 -2.45 -16.22 5.04
C LYS A 74 -3.51 -17.01 5.81
N THR A 75 -3.65 -16.80 7.12
CA THR A 75 -4.80 -17.35 7.86
C THR A 75 -6.07 -16.53 7.65
N ILE A 76 -5.92 -15.25 7.29
CA ILE A 76 -7.04 -14.32 7.03
C ILE A 76 -7.28 -14.19 5.51
N TYR A 77 -6.21 -14.00 4.73
CA TYR A 77 -6.25 -13.76 3.29
C TYR A 77 -5.68 -14.96 2.52
N ASN A 78 -6.28 -16.13 2.74
CA ASN A 78 -5.85 -17.41 2.16
C ASN A 78 -6.00 -17.47 0.64
N THR A 79 -6.96 -16.77 0.04
CA THR A 79 -7.20 -16.72 -1.41
C THR A 79 -6.57 -15.53 -2.13
N LEU A 80 -5.88 -14.64 -1.39
CA LEU A 80 -5.28 -13.42 -1.95
C LEU A 80 -3.95 -13.70 -2.66
N VAL A 81 -3.88 -13.25 -3.91
CA VAL A 81 -2.67 -13.09 -4.71
C VAL A 81 -2.45 -11.61 -5.01
N ARG A 82 -1.21 -11.13 -4.90
CA ARG A 82 -0.85 -9.74 -5.18
C ARG A 82 0.15 -9.67 -6.33
N MET A 83 -0.02 -8.71 -7.23
CA MET A 83 0.93 -8.46 -8.33
C MET A 83 2.09 -7.55 -7.91
N ILE A 84 1.86 -6.65 -6.95
CA ILE A 84 2.88 -5.71 -6.45
C ILE A 84 3.41 -6.18 -5.08
N SER A 85 4.68 -5.87 -4.83
CA SER A 85 5.37 -6.22 -3.58
C SER A 85 4.83 -5.42 -2.39
N PRO A 86 4.73 -6.05 -1.21
CA PRO A 86 4.29 -5.36 0.00
C PRO A 86 5.32 -4.38 0.54
N PHE A 87 4.86 -3.40 1.32
CA PHE A 87 5.74 -2.39 1.90
C PHE A 87 6.76 -2.92 2.91
N ASN A 88 6.48 -4.04 3.59
CA ASN A 88 7.49 -4.64 4.47
C ASN A 88 8.66 -5.24 3.70
N LEU A 89 8.46 -5.71 2.46
CA LEU A 89 9.56 -6.14 1.60
C LEU A 89 10.35 -4.95 1.06
N LEU A 90 9.67 -3.86 0.69
CA LEU A 90 10.33 -2.60 0.37
C LEU A 90 11.17 -2.08 1.54
N ALA A 91 10.62 -2.11 2.75
CA ALA A 91 11.31 -1.70 3.96
C ALA A 91 12.56 -2.55 4.25
N GLN A 92 12.50 -3.87 4.02
CA GLN A 92 13.67 -4.75 4.09
C GLN A 92 14.74 -4.35 3.06
N ALA A 93 14.35 -4.09 1.80
CA ALA A 93 15.29 -3.61 0.80
C ALA A 93 15.94 -2.28 1.19
N MET A 94 15.19 -1.37 1.81
CA MET A 94 15.72 -0.10 2.33
C MET A 94 16.70 -0.30 3.49
N LEU A 95 16.43 -1.26 4.37
CA LEU A 95 17.35 -1.63 5.44
C LEU A 95 18.70 -2.11 4.88
N GLU A 96 18.69 -2.94 3.84
CA GLU A 96 19.93 -3.39 3.19
C GLU A 96 20.75 -2.22 2.64
N VAL A 97 20.10 -1.22 2.04
CA VAL A 97 20.77 0.01 1.57
C VAL A 97 21.37 0.79 2.75
N VAL A 98 20.62 0.97 3.83
CA VAL A 98 21.08 1.65 5.05
C VAL A 98 22.32 0.95 5.62
N ASN A 99 22.29 -0.38 5.70
CA ASN A 99 23.38 -1.19 6.24
C ASN A 99 24.62 -1.11 5.35
N TYR A 100 24.44 -1.23 4.03
CA TYR A 100 25.54 -1.19 3.06
C TYR A 100 26.30 0.15 3.09
N TYR A 101 25.58 1.27 3.19
CA TYR A 101 26.20 2.60 3.24
C TYR A 101 26.46 3.11 4.65
N HIS A 102 26.20 2.31 5.69
CA HIS A 102 26.36 2.68 7.09
C HIS A 102 25.66 4.01 7.46
N TRP A 103 24.44 4.21 6.98
CA TRP A 103 23.67 5.41 7.29
C TRP A 103 23.14 5.36 8.73
N THR A 104 23.50 6.35 9.54
CA THR A 104 23.15 6.40 10.98
C THR A 104 22.23 7.57 11.35
N ARG A 105 22.00 8.50 10.41
CA ARG A 105 21.24 9.74 10.64
C ARG A 105 20.14 9.87 9.59
N ILE A 106 19.05 9.15 9.83
CA ILE A 106 17.93 9.02 8.90
C ILE A 106 16.72 9.76 9.44
N LEU A 107 16.07 10.55 8.60
CA LEU A 107 14.78 11.19 8.88
C LEU A 107 13.75 10.67 7.88
N ILE A 108 12.52 10.44 8.33
CA ILE A 108 11.40 10.07 7.44
C ILE A 108 10.42 11.24 7.37
N VAL A 109 10.05 11.64 6.16
CA VAL A 109 8.93 12.57 5.92
C VAL A 109 7.82 11.83 5.18
N ARG A 110 6.61 11.87 5.71
CA ARG A 110 5.41 11.28 5.11
C ARG A 110 4.43 12.37 4.69
N GLY A 111 3.95 12.33 3.44
CA GLY A 111 2.78 13.11 3.02
C GLY A 111 1.46 12.45 3.46
N PHE A 112 0.44 13.21 3.88
CA PHE A 112 -0.89 12.64 4.08
C PHE A 112 -1.55 12.28 2.75
N ASP A 113 -2.31 11.20 2.82
CA ASP A 113 -3.19 10.69 1.78
C ASP A 113 -4.45 10.10 2.40
N GLU A 114 -5.52 10.04 1.61
CA GLU A 114 -6.87 9.72 2.09
C GLU A 114 -7.07 8.22 2.37
N ASP A 115 -6.23 7.36 1.80
CA ASP A 115 -6.34 5.89 1.83
C ASP A 115 -5.17 5.21 2.56
N ASN A 116 -4.46 5.97 3.40
CA ASN A 116 -3.37 5.51 4.26
C ASN A 116 -2.18 4.86 3.56
N TYR A 117 -2.02 4.99 2.24
CA TYR A 117 -0.94 4.33 1.52
C TYR A 117 0.45 4.81 1.97
N CYS A 118 0.64 6.12 2.14
CA CYS A 118 1.88 6.68 2.67
C CYS A 118 2.10 6.26 4.13
N THR A 119 1.02 6.13 4.91
CA THR A 119 1.07 5.64 6.30
C THR A 119 1.54 4.19 6.35
N TYR A 120 1.00 3.30 5.51
CA TYR A 120 1.44 1.90 5.47
C TYR A 120 2.91 1.76 5.08
N ALA A 121 3.40 2.58 4.15
CA ALA A 121 4.79 2.58 3.76
C ALA A 121 5.71 3.06 4.90
N GLU A 122 5.41 4.22 5.50
CA GLU A 122 6.19 4.79 6.61
C GLU A 122 6.21 3.85 7.82
N THR A 123 5.05 3.32 8.23
CA THR A 123 4.96 2.38 9.35
C THR A 123 5.77 1.12 9.08
N ALA A 124 5.71 0.54 7.87
CA ALA A 124 6.49 -0.63 7.51
C ALA A 124 8.01 -0.36 7.59
N ILE A 125 8.47 0.79 7.12
CA ILE A 125 9.88 1.20 7.19
C ILE A 125 10.31 1.38 8.63
N ASN A 126 9.54 2.13 9.42
CA ASN A 126 9.84 2.39 10.83
C ASN A 126 9.91 1.08 11.64
N GLU A 127 8.96 0.15 11.43
CA GLU A 127 8.97 -1.15 12.10
C GLU A 127 10.20 -2.00 11.76
N VAL A 128 10.59 -2.06 10.48
CA VAL A 128 11.78 -2.82 10.06
C VAL A 128 13.04 -2.19 10.64
N PHE A 129 13.17 -0.87 10.61
CA PHE A 129 14.34 -0.17 11.16
C PHE A 129 14.44 -0.37 12.67
N TYR A 130 13.34 -0.21 13.40
CA TYR A 130 13.26 -0.44 14.83
C TYR A 130 13.71 -1.87 15.20
N LYS A 131 13.17 -2.89 14.51
CA LYS A 131 13.52 -4.29 14.75
C LYS A 131 14.99 -4.62 14.46
N ASN A 132 15.67 -3.81 13.65
CA ASN A 132 17.05 -4.03 13.23
C ASN A 132 18.02 -3.00 13.82
N ASN A 133 17.64 -2.34 14.93
CA ASN A 133 18.48 -1.37 15.66
C ASN A 133 18.93 -0.16 14.83
N VAL A 134 18.15 0.22 13.81
CA VAL A 134 18.33 1.47 13.07
C VAL A 134 17.47 2.55 13.71
N SER A 135 18.10 3.53 14.35
CA SER A 135 17.40 4.65 14.98
C SER A 135 17.07 5.76 13.97
N LEU A 136 15.82 6.21 13.96
CA LEU A 136 15.40 7.41 13.25
C LEU A 136 15.71 8.67 14.07
N GLN A 137 16.16 9.72 13.40
CA GLN A 137 16.35 11.06 13.99
C GLN A 137 15.01 11.72 14.24
N SER A 138 14.13 11.66 13.24
CA SER A 138 12.74 12.06 13.39
C SER A 138 11.84 11.41 12.34
N LEU A 139 10.55 11.48 12.62
CA LEU A 139 9.46 11.00 11.78
C LEU A 139 8.44 12.13 11.70
N GLU A 140 8.27 12.67 10.50
CA GLU A 140 7.53 13.90 10.26
C GLU A 140 6.37 13.63 9.30
N ALA A 141 5.26 14.31 9.53
CA ALA A 141 4.12 14.31 8.63
C ALA A 141 3.93 15.71 8.03
N VAL A 142 3.71 15.77 6.71
CA VAL A 142 3.37 16.99 5.96
C VAL A 142 2.04 16.77 5.25
N GLU A 143 1.31 17.84 4.95
CA GLU A 143 -0.04 17.75 4.36
C GLU A 143 -0.12 16.81 3.16
N ARG A 144 0.63 17.06 2.09
CA ARG A 144 0.66 16.15 0.93
C ARG A 144 2.04 16.11 0.33
N ASP A 145 2.56 17.30 0.04
CA ASP A 145 3.93 17.52 -0.38
C ASP A 145 4.57 18.62 0.47
N ILE A 146 5.89 18.69 0.47
CA ILE A 146 6.61 19.83 1.01
C ILE A 146 6.41 20.99 0.02
N PRO A 147 5.78 22.11 0.43
CA PRO A 147 5.61 23.26 -0.45
C PRO A 147 6.95 23.76 -0.98
N ASN A 148 6.99 24.22 -2.24
CA ASN A 148 8.22 24.74 -2.86
C ASN A 148 8.89 25.83 -2.02
N SER A 149 8.09 26.66 -1.34
CA SER A 149 8.57 27.73 -0.45
C SER A 149 9.30 27.21 0.80
N LEU A 150 9.08 25.95 1.19
CA LEU A 150 9.70 25.34 2.37
C LEU A 150 10.81 24.35 2.02
N ILE A 151 11.08 24.09 0.72
CA ILE A 151 12.10 23.11 0.32
C ILE A 151 13.47 23.48 0.90
N GLU A 152 13.89 24.74 0.82
CA GLU A 152 15.18 25.17 1.37
C GLU A 152 15.25 24.96 2.88
N GLU A 153 14.18 25.27 3.60
CA GLU A 153 14.09 25.03 5.05
C GLU A 153 14.25 23.54 5.38
N TRP A 154 13.52 22.67 4.68
CA TRP A 154 13.62 21.22 4.86
C TRP A 154 15.00 20.67 4.50
N LEU A 155 15.62 21.15 3.42
CA LEU A 155 16.99 20.76 3.05
C LEU A 155 18.00 21.20 4.11
N LEU A 156 17.87 22.41 4.65
CA LEU A 156 18.73 22.91 5.73
C LEU A 156 18.52 22.13 7.04
N ARG A 157 17.27 21.75 7.35
CA ARG A 157 16.95 20.89 8.48
C ARG A 157 17.56 19.51 8.32
N ILE A 158 17.34 18.86 7.16
CA ILE A 158 17.92 17.55 6.83
C ILE A 158 19.44 17.63 6.91
N LYS A 159 20.10 18.66 6.40
CA LYS A 159 21.56 18.83 6.51
C LYS A 159 22.06 18.93 7.96
N ARG A 160 21.26 19.52 8.86
CA ARG A 160 21.62 19.77 10.26
C ARG A 160 21.37 18.55 11.14
N GLU A 161 20.18 17.95 11.01
CA GLU A 161 19.65 16.92 11.90
C GLU A 161 19.88 15.51 11.35
N ALA A 162 19.76 15.35 10.03
CA ALA A 162 19.97 14.09 9.34
C ALA A 162 21.18 14.16 8.39
N ARG A 163 21.43 13.08 7.67
CA ARG A 163 22.26 13.08 6.45
C ARG A 163 21.55 12.41 5.29
N THR A 164 20.57 11.58 5.61
CA THR A 164 19.71 10.89 4.67
C THR A 164 18.25 11.13 5.04
N ALA A 165 17.41 11.37 4.05
CA ALA A 165 15.98 11.49 4.24
C ALA A 165 15.25 10.45 3.39
N VAL A 166 14.26 9.78 3.97
CA VAL A 166 13.30 8.95 3.26
C VAL A 166 12.05 9.79 3.09
N TYR A 167 11.70 10.09 1.84
CA TYR A 167 10.50 10.84 1.55
C TYR A 167 9.40 9.93 0.98
N VAL A 168 8.34 9.76 1.75
CA VAL A 168 7.18 8.95 1.37
C VAL A 168 6.08 9.87 0.88
N LYS A 169 5.81 9.81 -0.42
CA LYS A 169 4.70 10.55 -1.02
C LYS A 169 3.96 9.74 -2.06
N ARG A 170 2.69 10.09 -2.23
CA ARG A 170 1.87 9.67 -3.36
C ARG A 170 2.11 10.62 -4.53
N VAL A 171 2.60 10.09 -5.65
CA VAL A 171 2.63 10.83 -6.91
C VAL A 171 1.27 10.61 -7.58
N LEU A 172 0.48 11.67 -7.72
CA LEU A 172 -0.67 11.62 -8.62
C LEU A 172 -0.11 11.40 -10.03
N ALA A 173 -0.60 10.37 -10.74
CA ALA A 173 -0.25 10.16 -12.13
C ALA A 173 -0.46 11.48 -12.88
N ILE A 174 0.62 12.02 -13.46
CA ILE A 174 0.57 13.15 -14.36
C ILE A 174 -0.29 12.66 -15.53
N ASN A 175 -1.49 13.23 -15.65
CA ASN A 175 -2.52 12.94 -16.65
C ASN A 175 -3.32 11.64 -16.44
N GLN A 176 -4.51 11.77 -15.83
CA GLN A 176 -5.66 11.07 -16.38
C GLN A 176 -6.04 11.82 -17.67
N LEU A 177 -5.59 11.29 -18.81
CA LEU A 177 -6.16 11.56 -20.14
C LEU A 177 -7.49 10.83 -20.27
#